data_AF-F0ZD38-F1
#
_entry.id   AF-F0ZD38-F1
#
_cell.length_a   1.000
_cell.length_b   1.000
_cell.length_c   1.000
_cell.angle_alpha   90.00
_cell.angle_beta   90.00
_cell.angle_gamma   90.00
#
_symmetry.space_group_name_H-M   'P 1'
#
loop_
_entity.id
_entity.type
_entity.pdbx_description
1 polymer ?
#
loop_
_entity_poly.entity_id
_entity_poly.type
_entity_poly.pdbx_seq_one_letter_code
_entity_poly.pdbx_strand_id
1 'polypeptide(L)'
;MKENNDIYFESLFWKVFHNRYILSKILNQIYINEWFSYFNYDDYNIKNRIRFKHIHSLDWMVDNNQIALLKCKLEAKEFISIINSTCSLKNLFCKLEENHQNNN
;
A
#
# COMPACT_ATOMS: atom_id res chain seq x y z
N MET A 1 8.62 -27.58 9.66
CA MET A 1 8.05 -26.77 8.55
C MET A 1 8.31 -25.26 8.69
N LYS A 2 8.32 -24.67 9.90
CA LYS A 2 8.68 -23.25 10.11
C LYS A 2 10.13 -22.90 9.71
N GLU A 3 11.10 -23.72 10.14
CA GLU A 3 12.54 -23.48 9.88
C GLU A 3 12.89 -23.29 8.39
N ASN A 4 12.32 -24.09 7.49
CA ASN A 4 12.62 -23.97 6.06
C ASN A 4 12.10 -22.66 5.44
N ASN A 5 11.01 -22.11 5.99
CA ASN A 5 10.45 -20.84 5.53
C ASN A 5 11.30 -19.66 6.00
N ASP A 6 11.83 -19.73 7.22
CA ASP A 6 12.66 -18.66 7.77
C ASP A 6 14.00 -18.56 7.00
N ILE A 7 14.62 -19.70 6.66
CA ILE A 7 15.84 -19.73 5.84
C ILE A 7 15.57 -19.19 4.43
N TYR A 8 14.43 -19.54 3.83
CA TYR A 8 14.05 -19.04 2.52
C TYR A 8 13.82 -17.52 2.52
N PHE A 9 13.12 -17.01 3.54
CA PHE A 9 12.88 -15.59 3.71
C PHE A 9 14.19 -14.82 3.91
N GLU A 10 15.08 -15.33 4.76
CA GLU A 10 16.41 -14.76 4.99
C GLU A 10 17.22 -14.71 3.67
N SER A 11 17.21 -15.80 2.89
CA SER A 11 17.89 -15.84 1.60
C SER A 11 17.35 -14.79 0.61
N LEU A 12 16.02 -14.63 0.54
CA LEU A 12 15.40 -13.59 -0.29
C LEU A 12 15.74 -12.19 0.21
N PHE A 13 15.68 -11.97 1.52
CA PHE A 13 16.02 -10.71 2.14
C PHE A 13 17.45 -10.29 1.76
N TRP A 14 18.44 -11.18 1.91
CA TRP A 14 19.83 -10.89 1.53
C TRP A 14 19.98 -10.56 0.05
N LYS A 15 19.32 -11.32 -0.84
CA LYS A 15 19.35 -11.06 -2.29
C LYS A 15 18.78 -9.70 -2.65
N VAL A 16 17.68 -9.30 -2.03
CA VAL A 16 17.03 -8.01 -2.25
C VAL A 16 17.88 -6.87 -1.68
N PHE A 17 18.36 -7.02 -0.45
CA PHE A 17 19.08 -5.98 0.27
C PHE A 17 20.47 -5.68 -0.34
N HIS A 18 21.14 -6.69 -0.91
CA HIS A 18 22.45 -6.51 -1.56
C HIS A 18 22.34 -6.02 -3.00
N ASN A 19 21.19 -6.22 -3.63
CA ASN A 19 20.95 -5.66 -4.95
C ASN A 19 20.62 -4.18 -4.84
N ARG A 20 21.64 -3.32 -4.99
CA ARG A 20 21.52 -1.86 -4.88
C ARG A 20 20.39 -1.28 -5.75
N TYR A 21 20.15 -1.84 -6.93
CA TYR A 21 19.09 -1.37 -7.83
C TYR A 21 17.71 -1.68 -7.27
N ILE A 22 17.46 -2.95 -6.89
CA ILE A 22 16.17 -3.36 -6.32
C ILE A 22 15.93 -2.62 -5.00
N LEU A 23 16.93 -2.55 -4.11
CA LEU A 23 16.81 -1.84 -2.85
C LEU A 23 16.49 -0.35 -3.07
N SER A 24 17.19 0.32 -3.99
CA SER A 24 16.91 1.72 -4.34
C SER A 24 15.49 1.91 -4.86
N LYS A 25 14.99 1.00 -5.72
CA LYS A 25 13.61 1.04 -6.20
C LYS A 25 12.60 0.85 -5.08
N ILE A 26 12.85 -0.07 -4.14
CA ILE A 26 11.99 -0.29 -2.98
C ILE A 26 11.96 0.95 -2.08
N LEU A 27 13.13 1.49 -1.73
CA LEU A 27 13.23 2.70 -0.90
C LEU A 27 12.58 3.91 -1.56
N ASN A 28 12.73 4.05 -2.89
CA ASN A 28 12.07 5.11 -3.64
C ASN A 28 10.54 4.94 -3.64
N GLN A 29 10.03 3.72 -3.77
CA GLN A 29 8.59 3.46 -3.67
C GLN A 29 8.05 3.73 -2.26
N ILE A 30 8.79 3.35 -1.22
CA ILE A 30 8.47 3.70 0.17
C ILE A 30 8.45 5.22 0.33
N TYR A 31 9.47 5.91 -0.15
CA TYR A 31 9.56 7.37 -0.07
C TYR A 31 8.39 8.07 -0.77
N ILE A 32 8.02 7.63 -1.98
CA ILE A 32 6.94 8.23 -2.76
C ILE A 32 5.56 7.90 -2.16
N ASN A 33 5.35 6.68 -1.66
CA ASN A 33 4.02 6.19 -1.27
C ASN A 33 3.73 6.26 0.23
N GLU A 34 4.75 6.30 1.11
CA GLU A 34 4.59 6.17 2.57
C GLU A 34 5.04 7.39 3.38
N TRP A 35 5.62 8.44 2.78
CA TRP A 35 5.87 9.69 3.51
C TRP A 35 4.56 10.46 3.72
N PHE A 36 3.82 10.06 4.75
CA PHE A 36 2.93 10.97 5.44
C PHE A 36 3.79 12.12 5.99
N SER A 37 3.67 13.30 5.36
CA SER A 37 4.16 14.53 5.95
C SER A 37 3.20 14.93 7.07
N TYR A 38 3.54 14.52 8.29
CA TYR A 38 2.90 15.08 9.47
C TYR A 38 3.38 16.51 9.63
N PHE A 39 2.47 17.48 9.52
CA PHE A 39 2.81 18.88 9.72
C PHE A 39 3.19 19.16 11.18
N ASN A 40 2.59 18.42 12.13
CA ASN A 40 2.90 18.51 13.54
C ASN A 40 3.32 17.16 14.14
N TYR A 41 4.17 17.19 15.17
CA TYR A 41 4.57 16.00 15.92
C TYR A 41 3.37 15.27 16.55
N ASP A 42 2.34 16.01 16.95
CA ASP A 42 1.13 15.47 17.56
C ASP A 42 0.26 14.65 16.58
N ASP A 43 0.46 14.84 15.28
CA ASP A 43 -0.23 14.05 14.25
C ASP A 43 0.37 12.64 14.16
N TYR A 44 1.53 12.39 14.77
CA TYR A 44 2.15 11.08 14.86
C TYR A 44 1.45 10.17 15.88
N ASN A 45 0.45 9.42 15.42
CA ASN A 45 -0.31 8.49 16.26
C ASN A 45 -0.04 7.03 15.88
N ILE A 46 -0.11 6.12 16.86
CA ILE A 46 -0.07 4.67 16.64
C ILE A 46 -1.15 4.20 15.64
N LYS A 47 -2.26 4.93 15.54
CA LYS A 47 -3.32 4.72 14.55
C LYS A 47 -2.85 4.89 13.12
N ASN A 48 -1.78 5.66 12.88
CA ASN A 48 -1.20 5.82 11.54
C ASN A 48 -0.26 4.67 11.17
N ARG A 49 0.07 3.79 12.13
CA ARG A 49 0.86 2.56 11.90
C ARG A 49 -0.04 1.35 11.69
N ILE A 50 -1.10 1.49 10.91
CA ILE A 50 -1.93 0.34 10.54
C ILE A 50 -1.15 -0.53 9.54
N ARG A 51 -1.04 -1.83 9.85
CA ARG A 51 -0.45 -2.79 8.91
C ARG A 51 -1.40 -2.99 7.73
N PHE A 52 -0.86 -3.14 6.52
CA PHE A 52 -1.65 -3.38 5.31
C PHE A 52 -2.65 -4.54 5.43
N LYS A 53 -2.30 -5.60 6.16
CA LYS A 53 -3.21 -6.73 6.41
C LYS A 53 -4.48 -6.37 7.19
N HIS A 54 -4.51 -5.23 7.86
CA HIS A 54 -5.65 -4.72 8.64
C HIS A 54 -6.42 -3.63 7.89
N ILE A 55 -5.96 -3.22 6.71
CA ILE A 55 -6.66 -2.25 5.87
C ILE A 55 -7.65 -3.02 5.00
N HIS A 56 -8.94 -2.83 5.27
CA HIS A 56 -10.02 -3.45 4.48
C HIS A 56 -10.94 -2.41 3.84
N SER A 57 -10.95 -1.16 4.32
CA SER A 57 -11.86 -0.13 3.83
C SER A 57 -11.47 0.34 2.43
N LEU A 58 -12.42 0.23 1.49
CA LEU A 58 -12.27 0.81 0.15
C LEU A 58 -12.12 2.33 0.23
N ASP A 59 -12.94 2.99 1.06
CA ASP A 59 -12.87 4.45 1.28
C ASP A 59 -11.47 4.88 1.68
N TRP A 60 -10.90 4.22 2.70
CA TRP A 60 -9.57 4.54 3.18
C TRP A 60 -8.51 4.40 2.07
N MET A 61 -8.58 3.33 1.27
CA MET A 61 -7.62 3.10 0.18
C MET A 61 -7.75 4.16 -0.91
N VAL A 62 -8.98 4.54 -1.26
CA VAL A 62 -9.23 5.60 -2.25
C VAL A 62 -8.75 6.94 -1.70
N ASP A 63 -9.14 7.32 -0.48
CA ASP A 63 -8.82 8.61 0.14
C ASP A 63 -7.31 8.83 0.28
N ASN A 64 -6.55 7.78 0.63
CA ASN A 64 -5.09 7.83 0.79
C ASN A 64 -4.31 7.52 -0.49
N ASN A 65 -4.98 7.49 -1.65
CA ASN A 65 -4.39 7.17 -2.96
C ASN A 65 -3.65 5.82 -3.03
N GLN A 66 -4.07 4.85 -2.22
CA GLN A 66 -3.46 3.52 -2.12
C GLN A 66 -4.08 2.54 -3.14
N ILE A 67 -4.15 2.93 -4.41
CA ILE A 67 -4.77 2.13 -5.48
C ILE A 67 -3.97 0.84 -5.75
N ALA A 68 -2.64 0.90 -5.63
CA ALA A 68 -1.79 -0.28 -5.75
C ALA A 68 -2.11 -1.33 -4.67
N LEU A 69 -2.34 -0.88 -3.42
CA LEU A 69 -2.75 -1.77 -2.33
C LEU A 69 -4.11 -2.41 -2.62
N LEU A 70 -5.07 -1.62 -3.12
CA LEU A 70 -6.38 -2.13 -3.54
C LEU A 70 -6.24 -3.23 -4.58
N LYS A 71 -5.42 -3.02 -5.61
CA LYS A 71 -5.13 -4.03 -6.64
C LYS A 71 -4.54 -5.30 -6.03
N CYS A 72 -3.52 -5.19 -5.18
CA CYS A 72 -2.90 -6.35 -4.53
C CYS A 72 -3.93 -7.15 -3.71
N LYS A 73 -4.82 -6.48 -2.99
CA LYS A 73 -5.88 -7.13 -2.19
C LYS A 73 -6.89 -7.86 -3.06
N LEU A 74 -7.29 -7.26 -4.19
CA LEU A 74 -8.17 -7.90 -5.16
C LEU A 74 -7.54 -9.15 -5.78
N GLU A 75 -6.27 -9.08 -6.18
CA GLU A 75 -5.51 -10.23 -6.72
C GLU A 75 -5.36 -11.36 -5.69
N ALA A 76 -5.12 -11.01 -4.43
CA ALA A 76 -5.04 -11.94 -3.32
C ALA A 76 -6.41 -12.46 -2.84
N LYS A 77 -7.52 -12.00 -3.44
CA LYS A 77 -8.90 -12.32 -3.03
C LYS A 77 -9.19 -12.01 -1.56
N GLU A 78 -8.58 -10.96 -1.03
CA GLU A 78 -8.82 -10.49 0.33
C GLU A 78 -10.17 -9.78 0.45
N PHE A 79 -10.73 -9.78 1.66
CA PHE A 79 -11.96 -9.04 1.96
C PHE A 79 -11.75 -7.53 1.91
N ILE A 80 -12.65 -6.84 1.22
CA ILE A 80 -12.72 -5.38 1.13
C ILE A 80 -14.08 -4.93 1.64
N SER A 81 -14.05 -4.07 2.66
CA SER A 81 -15.23 -3.45 3.25
C SER A 81 -15.64 -2.24 2.41
N ILE A 82 -16.89 -2.27 1.96
CA ILE A 82 -17.54 -1.20 1.21
C ILE A 82 -18.74 -0.74 2.03
N ILE A 83 -18.50 0.20 2.96
CA ILE A 83 -19.54 0.66 3.89
C ILE A 83 -20.46 1.67 3.20
N ASN A 84 -19.92 2.56 2.35
CA ASN A 84 -20.66 3.56 1.61
C ASN A 84 -20.63 3.31 0.09
N SER A 85 -21.18 2.17 -0.34
CA SER A 85 -21.01 1.62 -1.69
C SER A 85 -21.22 2.57 -2.87
N THR A 86 -22.18 3.48 -2.78
CA THR A 86 -22.46 4.45 -3.86
C THR A 86 -21.38 5.53 -3.99
N CYS A 87 -20.83 6.03 -2.87
CA CYS A 87 -19.80 7.05 -2.88
C CYS A 87 -18.40 6.46 -3.08
N SER A 88 -18.09 5.33 -2.42
CA SER A 88 -16.77 4.69 -2.49
C SER A 88 -16.40 4.27 -3.91
N LEU A 89 -17.35 3.65 -4.62
CA LEU A 89 -17.12 3.18 -5.99
C LEU A 89 -17.04 4.35 -6.96
N LYS A 90 -17.92 5.36 -6.82
CA LYS A 90 -17.86 6.56 -7.65
C LYS A 90 -16.50 7.26 -7.49
N ASN A 91 -16.04 7.45 -6.25
CA ASN A 91 -14.75 8.08 -5.97
C ASN A 91 -13.57 7.27 -6.54
N LEU A 92 -13.64 5.93 -6.46
CA LEU A 92 -12.64 5.06 -7.08
C LEU A 92 -12.57 5.29 -8.59
N PHE A 93 -13.71 5.27 -9.30
CA PHE A 93 -13.72 5.46 -10.76
C PHE A 93 -13.23 6.84 -11.16
N CYS A 94 -13.63 7.91 -10.45
CA CYS A 94 -13.11 9.26 -10.70
C CYS A 94 -11.57 9.31 -10.56
N LYS A 95 -11.01 8.72 -9.50
CA LYS A 95 -9.54 8.67 -9.30
C LYS A 95 -8.81 7.86 -10.37
N LEU A 96 -9.42 6.81 -10.89
CA LEU A 96 -8.84 6.04 -11.98
C LEU A 96 -8.80 6.85 -13.28
N GLU A 97 -9.87 7.59 -13.59
CA GLU A 97 -9.94 8.48 -14.76
C GLU A 97 -8.88 9.61 -14.70
N GLU A 98 -8.69 10.23 -13.54
CA GLU A 98 -7.66 11.27 -13.32
C GLU A 98 -6.23 10.74 -13.56
N ASN A 99 -5.94 9.52 -13.08
CA ASN A 99 -4.65 8.88 -13.28
C ASN A 99 -4.36 8.51 -14.74
N HIS A 100 -5.39 8.29 -15.56
CA HIS A 100 -5.23 8.06 -16.99
C HIS A 100 -4.89 9.34 -17.76
N GLN A 101 -5.35 10.51 -17.30
CA GLN A 101 -5.05 11.79 -17.95
C GLN A 101 -3.63 12.30 -17.65
N ASN A 102 -3.08 12.00 -16.48
CA ASN A 102 -1.73 12.43 -16.09
C ASN A 102 -0.59 11.60 -16.72
N ASN A 103 -0.90 10.51 -17.42
CA ASN A 103 0.07 9.61 -18.04
C ASN A 103 0.08 9.70 -19.59
N ASN A 104 -0.66 10.66 -20.16
CA ASN A 104 -0.65 11.02 -21.60
C ASN A 104 -0.06 12.42 -21.77
#